data_AF-A0A9X1ZPA4-F1
#
_entry.id   AF-A0A9X1ZPA4-F1
#
_cell.length_a   1.000
_cell.length_b   1.000
_cell.length_c   1.000
_cell.angle_alpha   90.00
_cell.angle_beta   90.00
_cell.angle_gamma   90.00
#
_symmetry.space_group_name_H-M   'P 1'
#
loop_
_entity.id
_entity.type
_entity.pdbx_description
1 polymer ?
#
loop_
_entity_poly.entity_id
_entity_poly.type
_entity_poly.pdbx_seq_one_letter_code
_entity_poly.pdbx_strand_id
1 'polypeptide(L)'
;MFLKGKCLLAVMMLGSSVNVMAQDAAEKAFTDEVIQCAAYYEIASDAIGAMNAPQMQAVGERLKTSANDAVLLAQKYRTAEQVTQDLSAEKAKQLEKLGGSKSLRDLMGKYKELCKSVVYEPQKRLDYWSMATM
;
A
#
# COMPACT_ATOMS: atom_id res chain seq x y z
N MET A 1 65.58 9.82 25.28
CA MET A 1 65.44 9.32 23.89
C MET A 1 63.99 9.54 23.49
N PHE A 2 63.74 10.55 22.65
CA PHE A 2 62.43 10.88 22.10
C PHE A 2 62.04 9.86 21.03
N LEU A 3 60.81 9.35 21.04
CA LEU A 3 60.06 8.88 19.87
C LEU A 3 58.58 8.71 20.33
N LYS A 4 57.73 9.73 20.29
CA LYS A 4 56.87 10.13 19.14
C LYS A 4 56.26 8.92 18.40
N GLY A 5 55.21 8.34 18.97
CA GLY A 5 54.25 7.48 18.26
C GLY A 5 52.89 8.19 18.19
N LYS A 6 52.58 8.71 17.01
CA LYS A 6 51.43 9.56 16.69
C LYS A 6 50.10 8.87 16.95
N CYS A 7 49.19 9.60 17.60
CA CYS A 7 47.74 9.44 17.48
C CYS A 7 47.37 9.29 16.00
N LEU A 8 46.84 8.14 15.61
CA LEU A 8 46.29 7.90 14.28
C LEU A 8 44.88 7.35 14.44
N LEU A 9 43.93 8.20 14.04
CA LEU A 9 42.62 7.89 13.43
C LEU A 9 41.55 7.27 14.34
N ALA A 10 40.94 8.12 15.17
CA ALA A 10 39.50 8.06 15.42
C ALA A 10 38.80 8.94 14.36
N VAL A 11 38.43 8.36 13.22
CA VAL A 11 37.68 9.06 12.16
C VAL A 11 36.36 8.33 11.92
N MET A 12 35.28 9.06 12.26
CA MET A 12 33.91 8.99 11.73
C MET A 12 33.15 7.66 11.83
N MET A 13 32.41 7.50 12.93
CA MET A 13 31.10 6.86 12.93
C MET A 13 30.00 7.91 13.19
N LEU A 14 29.69 8.73 12.20
CA LEU A 14 28.51 9.62 12.24
C LEU A 14 27.94 9.69 10.82
N GLY A 15 26.89 8.93 10.51
CA GLY A 15 26.27 8.98 9.19
C GLY A 15 25.03 8.13 8.92
N SER A 16 24.47 7.37 9.88
CA SER A 16 23.40 6.41 9.55
C SER A 16 21.96 6.89 9.81
N SER A 17 21.74 8.11 10.30
CA SER A 17 20.42 8.53 10.81
C SER A 17 19.37 8.88 9.74
N VAL A 18 19.78 9.14 8.49
CA VAL A 18 18.84 9.58 7.44
C VAL A 18 18.07 8.44 6.76
N ASN A 19 18.60 7.22 6.80
CA ASN A 19 17.99 6.08 6.08
C ASN A 19 16.73 5.54 6.77
N VAL A 20 16.65 5.61 8.10
CA VAL A 20 15.52 5.07 8.87
C VAL A 20 14.24 5.88 8.62
N MET A 21 14.34 7.21 8.58
CA MET A 21 13.16 8.08 8.37
C MET A 21 12.62 8.00 6.94
N ALA A 22 13.49 7.87 5.94
CA ALA A 22 13.08 7.70 4.54
C ALA A 22 12.40 6.34 4.31
N GLN A 23 12.90 5.28 4.95
CA GLN A 23 12.29 3.95 4.90
C GLN A 23 10.90 3.95 5.53
N ASP A 24 10.73 4.54 6.73
CA ASP A 24 9.42 4.63 7.39
C ASP A 24 8.40 5.41 6.55
N ALA A 25 8.83 6.49 5.88
CA ALA A 25 7.97 7.27 4.99
C ALA A 25 7.56 6.48 3.73
N ALA A 26 8.48 5.73 3.13
CA ALA A 26 8.23 4.89 1.96
C ALA A 26 7.26 3.75 2.29
N GLU A 27 7.51 3.03 3.38
CA GLU A 27 6.64 1.95 3.86
C GLU A 27 5.26 2.48 4.21
N LYS A 28 5.17 3.66 4.83
CA LYS A 28 3.88 4.30 5.10
C LYS A 28 3.12 4.62 3.80
N ALA A 29 3.75 5.28 2.84
CA ALA A 29 3.12 5.69 1.58
C ALA A 29 2.70 4.47 0.76
N PHE A 30 3.56 3.46 0.67
CA PHE A 30 3.25 2.18 0.04
C PHE A 30 2.05 1.51 0.71
N THR A 31 2.05 1.41 2.05
CA THR A 31 0.96 0.75 2.77
C THR A 31 -0.36 1.53 2.64
N ASP A 32 -0.33 2.86 2.57
CA ASP A 32 -1.51 3.68 2.29
C ASP A 32 -2.12 3.36 0.91
N GLU A 33 -1.29 3.09 -0.10
CA GLU A 33 -1.78 2.63 -1.41
C GLU A 33 -2.33 1.21 -1.38
N VAL A 34 -1.68 0.30 -0.65
CA VAL A 34 -2.19 -1.06 -0.46
C VAL A 34 -3.58 -1.05 0.18
N ILE A 35 -3.81 -0.20 1.19
CA ILE A 35 -5.13 0.00 1.82
C ILE A 35 -6.15 0.55 0.81
N GLN A 36 -5.77 1.53 -0.01
CA GLN A 36 -6.65 2.04 -1.09
C GLN A 36 -7.06 0.94 -2.05
N CYS A 37 -6.14 0.03 -2.36
CA CYS A 37 -6.39 -1.11 -3.24
C CYS A 37 -7.27 -2.17 -2.61
N ALA A 38 -7.05 -2.51 -1.33
CA ALA A 38 -7.95 -3.38 -0.59
C ALA A 38 -9.38 -2.82 -0.59
N ALA A 39 -9.55 -1.52 -0.27
CA ALA A 39 -10.85 -0.85 -0.29
C ALA A 39 -11.52 -0.91 -1.67
N TYR A 40 -10.75 -0.60 -2.73
CA TYR A 40 -11.23 -0.69 -4.11
C TYR A 40 -11.72 -2.10 -4.45
N TYR A 41 -10.92 -3.12 -4.14
CA TYR A 41 -11.26 -4.50 -4.47
C TYR A 41 -12.51 -4.98 -3.71
N GLU A 42 -12.66 -4.63 -2.42
CA GLU A 42 -13.88 -4.96 -1.66
C GLU A 42 -15.12 -4.26 -2.22
N ILE A 43 -15.05 -2.94 -2.47
CA ILE A 43 -16.17 -2.20 -3.04
C ILE A 43 -16.55 -2.78 -4.40
N ALA A 44 -15.56 -3.09 -5.24
CA ALA A 44 -15.81 -3.64 -6.56
C ALA A 44 -16.37 -5.08 -6.52
N SER A 45 -15.88 -5.93 -5.62
CA SER A 45 -16.42 -7.28 -5.45
C SER A 45 -17.85 -7.26 -4.92
N ASP A 46 -18.14 -6.39 -3.94
CA ASP A 46 -19.46 -6.26 -3.34
C ASP A 46 -20.47 -5.73 -4.37
N ALA A 47 -20.08 -4.69 -5.13
CA ALA A 47 -20.91 -4.13 -6.19
C ALA A 47 -21.21 -5.16 -7.28
N ILE A 48 -20.22 -5.94 -7.73
CA ILE A 48 -20.43 -7.00 -8.73
C ILE A 48 -21.30 -8.13 -8.16
N GLY A 49 -21.09 -8.52 -6.91
CA GLY A 49 -21.91 -9.54 -6.24
C GLY A 49 -23.38 -9.13 -6.14
N ALA A 50 -23.63 -7.85 -5.85
CA ALA A 50 -24.99 -7.30 -5.76
C ALA A 50 -25.72 -7.23 -7.11
N MET A 51 -25.02 -7.28 -8.25
CA MET A 51 -25.64 -7.26 -9.59
C MET A 51 -26.37 -8.56 -9.94
N ASN A 52 -26.19 -9.64 -9.15
CA ASN A 52 -26.81 -10.96 -9.40
C ASN A 52 -26.64 -11.45 -10.86
N ALA A 53 -25.47 -11.17 -11.45
CA ALA A 53 -25.14 -11.51 -12.83
C ALA A 53 -24.19 -12.73 -12.86
N PRO A 54 -24.66 -13.94 -13.19
CA PRO A 54 -23.85 -15.18 -13.11
C PRO A 54 -22.54 -15.12 -13.89
N GLN A 55 -22.54 -14.44 -15.04
CA GLN A 55 -21.36 -14.24 -15.88
C GLN A 55 -20.26 -13.38 -15.23
N MET A 56 -20.61 -12.58 -14.21
CA MET A 56 -19.68 -11.73 -13.48
C MET A 56 -19.27 -12.32 -12.12
N GLN A 57 -19.84 -13.46 -11.70
CA GLN A 57 -19.56 -14.05 -10.39
C GLN A 57 -18.08 -14.36 -10.20
N ALA A 58 -17.45 -15.00 -11.19
CA ALA A 58 -16.02 -15.30 -11.15
C ALA A 58 -15.14 -14.03 -11.12
N VAL A 59 -15.64 -12.89 -11.62
CA VAL A 59 -14.93 -11.61 -11.50
C VAL A 59 -15.00 -11.11 -10.06
N GLY A 60 -16.20 -11.12 -9.46
CA GLY A 60 -16.41 -10.72 -8.07
C GLY A 60 -15.56 -11.54 -7.09
N GLU A 61 -15.51 -12.87 -7.29
CA GLU A 61 -14.69 -13.77 -6.47
C GLU A 61 -13.20 -13.47 -6.58
N ARG A 62 -12.69 -13.22 -7.80
CA ARG A 62 -11.27 -12.84 -7.98
C ARG A 62 -10.95 -11.51 -7.31
N LEU A 63 -11.82 -10.51 -7.40
CA LEU A 63 -11.62 -9.23 -6.73
C LEU A 63 -11.64 -9.39 -5.21
N LYS A 64 -12.51 -10.26 -4.68
CA LYS A 64 -12.52 -10.59 -3.24
C LYS A 64 -11.20 -11.22 -2.81
N THR A 65 -10.62 -12.11 -3.61
CA THR A 65 -9.28 -12.64 -3.35
C THR A 65 -8.23 -11.54 -3.38
N SER A 66 -8.25 -10.65 -4.38
CA SER A 66 -7.32 -9.51 -4.46
C SER A 66 -7.43 -8.57 -3.26
N ALA A 67 -8.63 -8.38 -2.70
CA ALA A 67 -8.83 -7.62 -1.46
C ALA A 67 -8.11 -8.29 -0.28
N ASN A 68 -8.28 -9.60 -0.11
CA ASN A 68 -7.62 -10.36 0.95
C ASN A 68 -6.09 -10.33 0.80
N ASP A 69 -5.59 -10.48 -0.43
CA ASP A 69 -4.14 -10.41 -0.72
C ASP A 69 -3.58 -9.02 -0.34
N ALA A 70 -4.30 -7.95 -0.65
CA ALA A 70 -3.92 -6.60 -0.27
C ALA A 70 -3.95 -6.39 1.25
N VAL A 71 -4.94 -6.93 1.97
CA VAL A 71 -4.99 -6.91 3.44
C VAL A 71 -3.78 -7.63 4.04
N LEU A 72 -3.48 -8.84 3.56
CA LEU A 72 -2.31 -9.60 4.02
C LEU A 72 -1.00 -8.88 3.72
N LEU A 73 -0.92 -8.18 2.58
CA LEU A 73 0.23 -7.35 2.23
C LEU A 73 0.39 -6.16 3.19
N ALA A 74 -0.70 -5.45 3.51
CA ALA A 74 -0.68 -4.32 4.45
C ALA A 74 -0.29 -4.75 5.87
N GLN A 75 -0.70 -5.95 6.30
CA GLN A 75 -0.36 -6.52 7.60
C GLN A 75 1.13 -6.82 7.78
N LYS A 76 1.94 -6.75 6.72
CA LYS A 76 3.41 -6.83 6.84
C LYS A 76 4.03 -5.56 7.43
N TYR A 77 3.32 -4.43 7.34
CA TYR A 77 3.83 -3.10 7.71
C TYR A 77 2.98 -2.41 8.79
N ARG A 78 1.76 -2.91 9.05
CA ARG A 78 0.85 -2.40 10.08
C ARG A 78 0.25 -3.55 10.88
N THR A 79 -0.19 -3.25 12.09
CA THR A 79 -0.94 -4.21 12.90
C THR A 79 -2.29 -4.55 12.25
N ALA A 80 -2.85 -5.72 12.56
CA ALA A 80 -4.14 -6.14 12.01
C ALA A 80 -5.27 -5.17 12.38
N GLU A 81 -5.22 -4.59 13.59
CA GLU A 81 -6.15 -3.59 14.07
C GLU A 81 -6.06 -2.31 13.25
N GLN A 82 -4.85 -1.80 13.00
CA GLN A 82 -4.63 -0.62 12.15
C GLN A 82 -5.11 -0.86 10.72
N VAL A 83 -4.77 -2.00 10.12
CA VAL A 83 -5.22 -2.35 8.77
C VAL A 83 -6.74 -2.36 8.69
N THR A 84 -7.41 -2.91 9.69
CA THR A 84 -8.88 -2.96 9.76
C THR A 84 -9.49 -1.55 9.87
N GLN A 85 -8.92 -0.69 10.71
CA GLN A 85 -9.37 0.69 10.89
C GLN A 85 -9.15 1.51 9.61
N ASP A 86 -7.96 1.44 9.03
CA ASP A 86 -7.58 2.17 7.82
C ASP A 86 -8.41 1.73 6.61
N LEU A 87 -8.64 0.41 6.47
CA LEU A 87 -9.48 -0.15 5.42
C LEU A 87 -10.92 0.35 5.53
N SER A 88 -11.50 0.30 6.73
CA SER A 88 -12.86 0.80 6.97
C SER A 88 -12.97 2.30 6.63
N ALA A 89 -12.01 3.10 7.07
CA ALA A 89 -11.96 4.53 6.78
C ALA A 89 -11.81 4.82 5.29
N GLU A 90 -10.91 4.12 4.59
CA GLU A 90 -10.68 4.31 3.16
C GLU A 90 -11.87 3.83 2.33
N LYS A 91 -12.55 2.75 2.72
CA LYS A 91 -13.82 2.34 2.10
C LYS A 91 -14.87 3.43 2.20
N ALA A 92 -15.08 3.98 3.38
CA ALA A 92 -16.04 5.07 3.58
C ALA A 92 -15.69 6.27 2.69
N LYS A 93 -14.42 6.67 2.65
CA LYS A 93 -13.92 7.76 1.81
C LYS A 93 -14.08 7.50 0.30
N GLN A 94 -13.86 6.27 -0.16
CA GLN A 94 -14.09 5.92 -1.56
C GLN A 94 -15.58 5.93 -1.88
N LEU A 95 -16.43 5.34 -1.03
CA LEU A 95 -17.89 5.33 -1.19
C LEU A 95 -18.51 6.74 -1.20
N GLU A 96 -18.03 7.65 -0.35
CA GLU A 96 -18.47 9.04 -0.35
C GLU A 96 -18.21 9.73 -1.70
N LYS A 97 -17.06 9.46 -2.31
CA LYS A 97 -16.68 10.02 -3.62
C LYS A 97 -17.45 9.42 -4.79
N LEU A 98 -18.16 8.32 -4.58
CA LEU A 98 -18.75 7.52 -5.65
C LEU A 98 -20.16 7.96 -6.07
N GLY A 99 -20.91 8.68 -5.24
CA GLY A 99 -22.08 9.47 -5.69
C GLY A 99 -23.23 8.77 -6.44
N GLY A 100 -23.32 7.43 -6.49
CA GLY A 100 -24.45 6.69 -7.11
C GLY A 100 -24.05 5.68 -8.20
N SER A 101 -25.00 5.17 -9.00
CA SER A 101 -24.87 3.97 -9.86
C SER A 101 -23.84 4.02 -11.01
N LYS A 102 -23.23 5.17 -11.31
CA LYS A 102 -22.08 5.29 -12.24
C LYS A 102 -20.71 5.13 -11.56
N SER A 103 -20.72 5.04 -10.23
CA SER A 103 -19.56 4.92 -9.35
C SER A 103 -18.56 3.84 -9.73
N LEU A 104 -19.05 2.62 -9.96
CA LEU A 104 -18.15 1.46 -10.08
C LEU A 104 -17.19 1.60 -11.27
N ARG A 105 -17.66 2.16 -12.39
CA ARG A 105 -16.82 2.38 -13.57
C ARG A 105 -15.71 3.39 -13.28
N ASP A 106 -16.04 4.48 -12.60
CA ASP A 106 -15.07 5.53 -12.26
C ASP A 106 -14.06 5.02 -11.23
N LEU A 107 -14.52 4.22 -10.25
CA LEU A 107 -13.66 3.55 -9.29
C LEU A 107 -12.66 2.62 -9.98
N MET A 108 -13.16 1.75 -10.86
CA MET A 108 -12.30 0.85 -11.63
C MET A 108 -11.31 1.63 -12.51
N GLY A 109 -11.76 2.69 -13.19
CA GLY A 109 -10.89 3.53 -14.01
C GLY A 109 -9.74 4.16 -13.21
N LYS A 110 -10.01 4.54 -11.96
CA LYS A 110 -9.01 5.17 -11.09
C LYS A 110 -8.02 4.16 -10.47
N TYR A 111 -8.51 3.01 -10.01
CA TYR A 111 -7.73 2.13 -9.16
C TYR A 111 -7.21 0.87 -9.86
N LYS A 112 -7.82 0.40 -10.95
CA LYS A 112 -7.51 -0.91 -11.53
C LYS A 112 -6.03 -1.11 -11.88
N GLU A 113 -5.43 -0.20 -12.65
CA GLU A 113 -4.05 -0.36 -13.11
C GLU A 113 -3.04 -0.09 -12.00
N LEU A 114 -3.30 0.93 -11.16
CA LEU A 114 -2.48 1.21 -9.98
C LEU A 114 -2.44 -0.02 -9.05
N CYS A 115 -3.61 -0.57 -8.71
CA CYS A 115 -3.71 -1.66 -7.75
C CYS A 115 -3.15 -2.97 -8.27
N LYS A 116 -3.20 -3.19 -9.58
CA LYS A 116 -2.48 -4.30 -10.20
C LYS A 116 -0.96 -4.17 -9.92
N SER A 117 -0.38 -2.98 -10.09
CA SER A 117 1.03 -2.76 -9.80
C SER A 117 1.35 -2.83 -8.30
N VAL A 118 0.52 -2.21 -7.45
CA VAL A 118 0.75 -2.14 -6.00
C VAL A 118 0.71 -3.54 -5.37
N VAL A 119 -0.28 -4.37 -5.73
CA VAL A 119 -0.51 -5.67 -5.08
C VAL A 119 0.33 -6.79 -5.70
N TYR A 120 0.50 -6.81 -7.03
CA TYR A 120 1.21 -7.90 -7.71
C TYR A 120 2.68 -7.61 -8.01
N GLU A 121 3.11 -6.35 -7.92
CA GLU A 121 4.52 -5.95 -8.00
C GLU A 121 4.93 -5.13 -6.74
N PRO A 122 4.71 -5.65 -5.52
CA PRO A 122 4.81 -4.86 -4.28
C PRO A 122 6.21 -4.33 -4.04
N GLN A 123 7.25 -5.12 -4.32
CA GLN A 123 8.64 -4.68 -4.15
C GLN A 123 8.96 -3.48 -5.06
N LYS A 124 8.59 -3.57 -6.34
CA LYS A 124 8.80 -2.48 -7.30
C LYS A 124 8.06 -1.21 -6.89
N ARG A 125 6.86 -1.35 -6.29
CA ARG A 125 6.11 -0.19 -5.80
C ARG A 125 6.71 0.39 -4.52
N LEU A 126 7.22 -0.44 -3.63
CA LEU A 126 7.97 0.00 -2.46
C LEU A 126 9.25 0.73 -2.87
N ASP A 127 10.00 0.21 -3.84
CA ASP A 127 11.22 0.84 -4.37
C ASP A 127 10.92 2.23 -4.96
N TYR A 128 9.79 2.36 -5.68
CA TYR A 128 9.31 3.68 -6.14
C TYR A 128 9.14 4.65 -4.98
N TRP A 129 8.48 4.23 -3.90
CA TRP A 129 8.28 5.09 -2.74
C TRP A 129 9.58 5.41 -2.02
N SER A 130 10.49 4.46 -1.89
CA SER A 130 11.84 4.68 -1.35
C SER A 130 12.59 5.78 -2.09
N MET A 131 12.44 5.86 -3.43
CA MET A 131 13.02 6.95 -4.22
C MET A 131 12.24 8.25 -4.13
N ALA A 132 10.91 8.18 -4.02
CA ALA A 132 10.05 9.36 -3.97
C ALA A 132 10.03 10.05 -2.60
N THR A 133 10.41 9.36 -1.53
CA THR A 133 10.45 9.87 -0.15
C THR A 133 11.85 10.12 0.39
N MET A 134 12.89 9.89 -0.42
CA MET A 134 14.26 10.39 -0.17
C MET A 134 14.30 11.91 -0.27
#